data_AF-A0AAV3UXX5-F1
#
_entry.id   AF-A0AAV3UXX5-F1
#
_cell.length_a   1.000
_cell.length_b   1.000
_cell.length_c   1.000
_cell.angle_alpha   90.00
_cell.angle_beta   90.00
_cell.angle_gamma   90.00
#
_symmetry.space_group_name_H-M   'P 1'
#
loop_
_entity.id
_entity.type
_entity.pdbx_description
1 polymer ?
#
loop_
_entity_poly.entity_id
_entity_poly.type
_entity_poly.pdbx_seq_one_letter_code
_entity_poly.pdbx_strand_id
1 'polypeptide(L)' 'MSAKKAKKKNSQLIVRINDQERAEFVDLCEELDTSAAREVRRFIRQFIDEHNRPSAED' A
#
# COMPACT_ATOMS: atom_id res chain seq x y z
N MET A 1 25.45 -20.65 -20.82
CA MET A 1 24.26 -19.77 -20.85
C MET A 1 23.73 -19.63 -19.44
N SER A 2 23.97 -18.50 -18.78
CA SER A 2 23.60 -18.29 -17.37
C SER A 2 22.11 -17.97 -17.27
N ALA A 3 21.35 -18.82 -16.56
CA ALA A 3 19.92 -18.63 -16.34
C ALA A 3 19.70 -17.37 -15.48
N LYS A 4 19.15 -16.31 -16.10
CA LYS A 4 18.68 -15.12 -15.39
C LYS A 4 17.62 -15.55 -14.37
N LYS A 5 17.95 -15.52 -13.07
CA LYS A 5 16.97 -15.73 -11.98
C LYS A 5 15.80 -14.76 -12.19
N ALA A 6 14.63 -15.28 -12.54
CA ALA A 6 13.43 -14.47 -12.69
C ALA A 6 13.14 -13.78 -11.35
N LYS A 7 13.07 -12.44 -11.36
CA LYS A 7 12.73 -11.64 -10.18
C LYS A 7 11.38 -12.15 -9.66
N LYS A 8 11.35 -12.65 -8.41
CA LYS A 8 10.10 -13.11 -7.77
C LYS A 8 9.08 -11.98 -7.89
N LYS A 9 7.95 -12.26 -8.56
CA LYS A 9 6.84 -11.33 -8.61
C LYS A 9 6.34 -11.16 -7.17
N ASN A 10 6.29 -9.91 -6.70
CA ASN A 10 5.71 -9.62 -5.39
C ASN A 10 4.23 -10.07 -5.38
N SER A 11 3.72 -10.47 -4.21
CA SER A 11 2.30 -10.78 -4.05
C SER A 11 1.42 -9.54 -4.31
N GLN A 12 0.23 -9.75 -4.87
CA GLN A 12 -0.75 -8.70 -5.14
C GLN A 12 -1.86 -8.75 -4.08
N LEU A 13 -2.26 -7.57 -3.57
CA LEU A 13 -3.45 -7.39 -2.75
C LEU A 13 -4.55 -6.79 -3.64
N ILE A 14 -5.72 -7.44 -3.68
CA ILE A 14 -6.90 -6.95 -4.41
C ILE A 14 -7.93 -6.52 -3.37
N VAL A 15 -8.33 -5.25 -3.41
CA VAL A 15 -9.36 -4.67 -2.55
C VAL A 15 -10.51 -4.21 -3.43
N ARG A 16 -11.75 -4.55 -3.04
CA ARG A 16 -12.97 -4.04 -3.68
C ARG A 16 -13.55 -2.95 -2.79
N ILE A 17 -13.77 -1.79 -3.37
CA ILE A 17 -14.41 -0.61 -2.77
C ILE A 17 -15.47 -0.10 -3.75
N ASN A 18 -16.33 0.82 -3.31
CA ASN A 18 -17.30 1.42 -4.21
C ASN A 18 -16.61 2.38 -5.21
N ASP A 19 -17.28 2.67 -6.32
CA ASP A 19 -16.69 3.46 -7.41
C ASP A 19 -16.41 4.91 -7.01
N GLN A 20 -17.25 5.48 -6.14
CA GLN A 20 -17.12 6.87 -5.69
C GLN A 20 -15.89 7.05 -4.80
N GLU A 21 -15.74 6.20 -3.78
CA GLU A 21 -14.56 6.18 -2.89
C GLU A 21 -13.27 5.93 -3.67
N ARG A 22 -13.31 5.05 -4.68
CA ARG A 22 -12.17 4.84 -5.57
C ARG A 22 -11.80 6.11 -6.34
N ALA A 23 -12.78 6.81 -6.91
CA ALA A 23 -12.55 8.03 -7.67
C ALA A 23 -11.95 9.11 -6.77
N GLU A 24 -12.59 9.40 -5.64
CA GLU A 24 -12.12 10.39 -4.67
C GLU A 24 -10.70 10.11 -4.17
N PHE A 25 -10.37 8.85 -3.90
CA PHE A 25 -9.02 8.47 -3.48
C PHE A 25 -7.96 8.66 -4.57
N VAL A 26 -8.29 8.33 -5.83
CA VAL A 26 -7.36 8.48 -6.95
C VAL A 26 -7.15 9.95 -7.29
N ASP A 27 -8.22 10.75 -7.31
CA ASP A 27 -8.16 12.19 -7.58
C ASP A 27 -7.27 12.88 -6.54
N LEU A 28 -7.45 12.57 -5.26
CA LEU A 28 -6.60 13.10 -4.19
C LEU A 28 -5.13 12.66 -4.34
N CYS A 29 -4.87 11.44 -4.82
CA CYS A 29 -3.51 11.01 -5.09
C CYS A 29 -2.86 11.85 -6.20
N GLU A 30 -3.61 12.20 -7.24
CA GLU A 30 -3.11 13.03 -8.33
C GLU A 30 -2.83 14.46 -7.87
N GLU A 31 -3.73 15.05 -7.06
CA GLU A 31 -3.53 16.38 -6.45
C GLU A 31 -2.27 16.46 -5.59
N LEU A 32 -1.93 15.38 -4.88
CA LEU A 32 -0.77 15.29 -3.99
C LEU A 32 0.52 14.81 -4.69
N ASP A 33 0.52 14.68 -6.03
CA ASP A 33 1.64 14.13 -6.82
C ASP A 33 2.14 12.78 -6.25
N THR A 34 1.19 11.90 -5.95
CA THR A 34 1.40 10.55 -5.40
C THR A 34 0.66 9.51 -6.22
N SER A 35 0.77 8.24 -5.82
CA SER A 35 0.00 7.16 -6.44
C SER A 35 -0.78 6.39 -5.39
N ALA A 36 -1.95 5.89 -5.76
CA ALA A 36 -2.75 5.00 -4.93
C ALA A 36 -1.92 3.86 -4.32
N ALA A 37 -1.03 3.25 -5.12
CA ALA A 37 -0.15 2.19 -4.64
C ALA A 37 0.89 2.67 -3.62
N ARG A 38 1.36 3.92 -3.70
CA ARG A 38 2.29 4.50 -2.72
C ARG A 38 1.57 4.78 -1.41
N GLU A 39 0.39 5.39 -1.45
CA GLU A 39 -0.39 5.70 -0.26
C GLU A 39 -0.89 4.44 0.46
N VAL A 40 -1.41 3.44 -0.27
CA VAL A 40 -1.82 2.16 0.34
C VAL A 40 -0.63 1.47 1.02
N ARG A 41 0.55 1.46 0.41
CA ARG A 41 1.75 0.88 1.05
C ARG A 41 2.20 1.68 2.27
N ARG A 42 2.09 3.01 2.23
CA ARG A 42 2.41 3.87 3.37
C ARG A 42 1.47 3.57 4.54
N PHE A 43 0.17 3.53 4.25
CA PHE A 43 -0.86 3.15 5.23
C PHE A 43 -0.59 1.77 5.81
N ILE A 44 -0.33 0.75 4.99
CA ILE A 44 -0.03 -0.61 5.46
C ILE A 44 1.17 -0.62 6.42
N ARG A 45 2.26 0.09 6.11
CA ARG A 45 3.43 0.16 6.99
C ARG A 45 3.10 0.87 8.30
N GLN A 46 2.47 2.04 8.21
CA GLN A 46 2.08 2.80 9.38
C GLN A 46 1.16 1.99 10.31
N PHE A 47 0.14 1.33 9.74
CA PHE A 47 -0.78 0.48 10.47
C PHE A 47 -0.05 -0.67 11.18
N ILE A 48 0.89 -1.34 10.50
CA ILE A 48 1.71 -2.39 11.11
C ILE A 48 2.56 -1.83 12.25
N ASP A 49 3.21 -0.68 12.05
CA ASP A 49 4.08 -0.05 13.04
C ASP A 49 3.30 0.39 14.30
N GLU A 50 2.10 0.94 14.12
CA GLU A 50 1.19 1.35 15.20
C GLU A 50 0.74 0.16 16.06
N HIS A 51 0.49 -1.01 15.46
CA HIS A 51 -0.03 -2.19 16.17
C HIS A 51 1.05 -3.19 16.61
N ASN A 52 2.27 -3.09 16.06
CA ASN A 52 3.41 -3.90 16.49
C ASN A 52 4.25 -3.24 17.58
N ARG A 53 3.98 -1.97 17.95
CA ARG A 53 4.49 -1.48 19.21
C ARG A 53 3.82 -2.31 20.31
N PRO A 54 4.55 -3.18 21.03
CA PRO A 54 4.00 -3.70 22.27
C PRO A 54 3.62 -2.49 23.09
N SER A 55 2.46 -2.54 23.72
CA SER A 55 1.98 -1.55 24.69
C SER A 55 3.10 -1.29 25.70
N ALA A 56 3.96 -0.34 25.40
CA ALA A 56 4.96 0.16 26.30
C ALA A 56 4.28 1.34 26.95
N GLU A 57 3.92 1.13 28.21
CA GLU A 57 3.32 2.07 29.18
C GLU A 57 1.80 1.96 29.33
N ASP A 58 1.38 1.00 30.16
CA ASP A 58 0.55 1.23 31.35
C ASP A 58 1.17 0.48 32.55
#